data_AF-A0A525D309-F1
#
_entry.id   AF-A0A525D309-F1
#
_cell.length_a   1.000
_cell.length_b   1.000
_cell.length_c   1.000
_cell.angle_alpha   90.00
_cell.angle_beta   90.00
_cell.angle_gamma   90.00
#
_symmetry.space_group_name_H-M   'P 1'
#
loop_
_entity.id
_entity.type
_entity.pdbx_description
1 polymer ?
#
loop_
_entity_poly.entity_id
_entity_poly.type
_entity_poly.pdbx_seq_one_letter_code
_entity_poly.pdbx_strand_id
1 'polypeptide(L)'
;MKKKLIYLTALIVWMGAAVSCASHGNFGSIRENHQVTSSYRSYEVNPQYQYFYYGRFLEPDAILGIDRSFEVRSQLWKPIDLDQDQLETWVITLDRRSPDQEYNSRYPRRYQGSYVTDPNGTVVGTWYSKLDWGVFEFSEPNVIVPYAPSLKPGSTQRIFRVDD
;
A
#
# COMPACT_ATOMS: atom_id res chain seq x y z
N MET A 1 42.64 34.53 -21.23
CA MET A 1 42.06 33.19 -20.93
C MET A 1 41.16 33.19 -19.69
N LYS A 2 41.48 33.93 -18.61
CA LYS A 2 40.69 34.01 -17.37
C LYS A 2 39.24 34.53 -17.55
N LYS A 3 39.01 35.48 -18.46
CA LYS A 3 37.66 36.03 -18.74
C LYS A 3 36.70 35.01 -19.38
N LYS A 4 37.20 34.13 -20.26
CA LYS A 4 36.38 33.05 -20.88
C LYS A 4 35.98 31.96 -19.87
N LEU A 5 36.80 31.73 -18.85
CA LEU A 5 36.52 30.78 -17.76
C LEU A 5 35.44 31.28 -16.79
N ILE A 6 35.32 32.60 -16.62
CA ILE A 6 34.28 33.24 -15.79
C ILE A 6 32.91 33.17 -16.48
N TYR A 7 32.85 33.36 -17.81
CA TYR A 7 31.59 33.22 -18.55
C TYR A 7 31.10 31.75 -18.61
N LEU A 8 32.02 30.79 -18.69
CA LEU A 8 31.69 29.36 -18.68
C LEU A 8 31.15 28.87 -17.34
N THR A 9 31.66 29.40 -16.23
CA THR A 9 31.15 29.08 -14.89
C THR A 9 29.80 29.75 -14.61
N ALA A 10 29.60 30.98 -15.08
CA ALA A 10 28.30 31.65 -14.98
C ALA A 10 27.19 30.96 -15.80
N LEU A 11 27.53 30.35 -16.94
CA LEU A 11 26.56 29.65 -17.79
C LEU A 11 26.09 28.32 -17.16
N ILE A 12 26.98 27.60 -16.47
CA ILE A 12 26.67 26.33 -15.79
C ILE A 12 25.78 26.56 -14.56
N VAL A 13 25.97 27.68 -13.85
CA VAL A 13 25.13 28.06 -12.69
C VAL A 13 23.72 28.47 -13.12
N TRP A 14 23.54 29.01 -14.34
CA TRP A 14 22.22 29.41 -14.84
C TRP A 14 21.39 28.24 -15.41
N MET A 15 22.04 27.18 -15.91
CA MET A 15 21.35 25.96 -16.39
C MET A 15 20.92 24.98 -15.29
N GLY A 16 21.40 25.15 -14.05
CA GLY A 16 21.06 24.28 -12.92
C GLY A 16 19.69 24.56 -12.26
N ALA A 17 18.99 25.63 -12.67
CA ALA A 17 17.80 26.11 -11.96
C ALA A 17 16.45 25.62 -12.53
N ALA A 18 16.43 24.74 -13.54
CA ALA A 18 15.21 24.36 -14.26
C ALA A 18 14.71 22.93 -14.00
N VAL A 19 15.04 22.31 -12.86
CA VAL A 19 14.51 20.99 -12.49
C VAL A 19 13.75 21.09 -11.16
N SER A 20 12.50 21.54 -11.21
CA SER A 20 11.43 21.08 -10.31
C SER A 20 10.17 21.91 -10.51
N CYS A 21 9.25 21.40 -11.32
CA CYS A 21 7.81 21.59 -11.11
C CYS A 21 7.07 20.46 -11.82
N ALA A 22 7.44 19.22 -11.50
CA ALA A 22 6.46 18.15 -11.53
C ALA A 22 5.87 18.12 -10.13
N SER A 23 4.80 18.90 -9.92
CA SER A 23 3.93 18.77 -8.76
C SER A 23 3.27 17.40 -8.84
N HIS A 24 4.02 16.37 -8.43
CA HIS A 24 3.48 15.05 -8.15
C HIS A 24 2.46 15.26 -7.04
N GLY A 25 1.22 14.82 -7.25
CA GLY A 25 0.21 14.90 -6.20
C GLY A 25 0.74 14.21 -4.93
N ASN A 26 0.29 14.66 -3.75
CA ASN A 26 0.69 14.07 -2.47
C ASN A 26 0.05 12.69 -2.23
N PHE A 27 -0.12 11.88 -3.27
CA PHE A 27 -0.76 10.58 -3.21
C PHE A 27 0.24 9.47 -3.50
N GLY A 28 0.32 8.54 -2.54
CA GLY A 28 0.94 7.25 -2.70
C GLY A 28 0.00 6.21 -3.30
N SER A 29 0.55 5.02 -3.51
CA SER A 29 -0.14 3.89 -4.14
C SER A 29 0.28 2.58 -3.48
N ILE A 30 -0.35 1.49 -3.91
CA ILE A 30 0.18 0.15 -3.71
C ILE A 30 0.89 -0.35 -4.96
N ARG A 31 1.89 -1.23 -4.77
CA ARG A 31 2.57 -1.96 -5.83
C ARG A 31 2.70 -3.42 -5.44
N GLU A 32 2.02 -4.30 -6.19
CA GLU A 32 1.99 -5.74 -5.92
C GLU A 32 3.38 -6.34 -5.78
N ASN A 33 3.55 -7.21 -4.79
CA ASN A 33 4.81 -7.85 -4.53
C ASN A 33 4.64 -9.24 -3.88
N HIS A 34 5.20 -10.26 -4.51
CA HIS A 34 5.14 -11.64 -4.02
C HIS A 34 5.89 -11.85 -2.71
N GLN A 35 6.96 -11.11 -2.42
CA GLN A 35 7.68 -11.24 -1.15
C GLN A 35 6.82 -10.76 0.02
N VAL A 36 6.07 -9.67 -0.15
CA VAL A 36 5.08 -9.23 0.85
C VAL A 36 4.00 -10.28 1.02
N THR A 37 3.54 -10.90 -0.07
CA THR A 37 2.57 -12.01 0.04
C THR A 37 3.13 -13.17 0.86
N SER A 38 4.38 -13.55 0.60
CA SER A 38 5.06 -14.62 1.31
C SER A 38 5.27 -14.31 2.79
N SER A 39 5.68 -13.08 3.15
CA SER A 39 5.92 -12.72 4.55
C SER A 39 4.65 -12.85 5.39
N TYR A 40 3.51 -12.36 4.87
CA TYR A 40 2.22 -12.52 5.56
C TYR A 40 1.79 -13.98 5.67
N ARG A 41 2.01 -14.78 4.61
CA ARG A 41 1.69 -16.22 4.61
C ARG A 41 2.62 -17.06 5.50
N SER A 42 3.82 -16.58 5.77
CA SER A 42 4.75 -17.12 6.77
C SER A 42 4.51 -16.55 8.17
N TYR A 43 3.46 -15.73 8.34
CA TYR A 43 3.09 -15.08 9.59
C TYR A 43 4.18 -14.17 10.18
N GLU A 44 5.02 -13.61 9.33
CA GLU A 44 6.09 -12.70 9.73
C GLU A 44 5.54 -11.30 10.02
N VAL A 45 5.63 -10.89 11.29
CA VAL A 45 5.34 -9.52 11.73
C VAL A 45 6.64 -8.71 11.76
N ASN A 46 6.69 -7.62 11.00
CA ASN A 46 7.83 -6.70 11.01
C ASN A 46 7.70 -5.72 12.17
N PRO A 47 8.60 -5.76 13.17
CA PRO A 47 8.51 -4.87 14.34
C PRO A 47 8.75 -3.40 14.01
N GLN A 48 9.34 -3.08 12.84
CA GLN A 48 9.49 -1.69 12.39
C GLN A 48 8.18 -1.07 11.92
N TYR A 49 7.14 -1.88 11.74
CA TYR A 49 5.82 -1.42 11.33
C TYR A 49 4.85 -1.36 12.49
N GLN A 50 3.94 -0.40 12.41
CA GLN A 50 2.67 -0.36 13.13
C GLN A 50 1.58 -0.88 12.20
N TYR A 51 0.62 -1.60 12.77
CA TYR A 51 -0.35 -2.35 12.00
C TYR A 51 -1.77 -1.81 12.18
N PHE A 52 -2.51 -1.87 11.09
CA PHE A 52 -3.91 -1.49 11.00
C PHE A 52 -4.68 -2.52 10.20
N TYR A 53 -5.97 -2.61 10.44
CA TYR A 53 -6.86 -3.42 9.63
C TYR A 53 -8.07 -2.63 9.14
N TYR A 54 -8.61 -3.05 8.01
CA TYR A 54 -9.88 -2.56 7.46
C TYR A 54 -10.88 -3.71 7.40
N GLY A 55 -12.15 -3.42 7.68
CA GLY A 55 -13.23 -4.41 7.69
C GLY A 55 -13.50 -5.01 9.08
N ARG A 56 -13.84 -6.30 9.12
CA ARG A 56 -14.25 -7.01 10.36
C ARG A 56 -13.02 -7.51 11.09
N PHE A 57 -12.99 -7.41 12.42
CA PHE A 57 -11.82 -7.82 13.21
C PHE A 57 -11.44 -9.30 13.00
N LEU A 58 -12.41 -10.22 13.00
CA LEU A 58 -12.12 -11.66 12.82
C LEU A 58 -11.81 -12.05 11.38
N GLU A 59 -12.06 -11.16 10.42
CA GLU A 59 -11.89 -11.40 8.99
C GLU A 59 -11.65 -10.05 8.30
N PRO A 60 -10.45 -9.48 8.45
CA PRO A 60 -10.16 -8.16 7.90
C PRO A 60 -10.13 -8.24 6.38
N ASP A 61 -10.73 -7.26 5.71
CA ASP A 61 -10.68 -7.17 4.24
C ASP A 61 -9.27 -6.80 3.76
N ALA A 62 -8.53 -6.05 4.57
CA ALA A 62 -7.15 -5.66 4.34
C ALA A 62 -6.39 -5.50 5.65
N ILE A 63 -5.09 -5.81 5.61
CA ILE A 63 -4.11 -5.54 6.67
C ILE A 63 -3.08 -4.57 6.10
N LEU A 64 -2.75 -3.53 6.87
CA LEU A 64 -1.83 -2.47 6.51
C LEU A 64 -0.72 -2.41 7.56
N GLY A 65 0.54 -2.57 7.14
CA GLY A 65 1.72 -2.27 7.93
C GLY A 65 2.34 -0.97 7.43
N ILE A 66 2.59 -0.01 8.31
CA ILE A 66 3.22 1.27 7.96
C ILE A 66 4.45 1.47 8.85
N ASP A 67 5.51 2.02 8.28
CA ASP A 67 6.70 2.40 9.04
C ASP A 67 6.35 3.28 10.24
N ARG A 68 6.91 2.95 11.41
CA ARG A 68 6.63 3.65 12.67
C ARG A 68 7.05 5.12 12.66
N SER A 69 7.88 5.55 11.71
CA SER A 69 8.21 6.96 11.51
C SER A 69 7.03 7.81 11.00
N PHE A 70 5.97 7.18 10.49
CA PHE A 70 4.76 7.88 10.02
C PHE A 70 3.64 7.88 11.07
N GLU A 71 2.90 8.97 11.18
CA GLU A 71 1.60 9.00 11.85
C GLU A 71 0.51 8.56 10.86
N VAL A 72 -0.35 7.64 11.25
CA VAL A 72 -1.51 7.23 10.43
C VAL A 72 -2.77 7.88 10.98
N ARG A 73 -3.38 8.77 10.20
CA ARG A 73 -4.64 9.45 10.55
C ARG A 73 -5.79 8.82 9.78
N SER A 74 -6.60 8.00 10.44
CA SER A 74 -7.77 7.38 9.82
C SER A 74 -8.87 7.08 10.82
N GLN A 75 -10.13 7.20 10.37
CA GLN A 75 -11.30 6.69 11.08
C GLN A 75 -11.73 5.29 10.59
N LEU A 76 -11.22 4.86 9.43
CA LEU A 76 -11.61 3.63 8.76
C LEU A 76 -10.65 2.48 9.07
N TRP A 77 -9.36 2.80 9.13
CA TRP A 77 -8.29 1.87 9.46
C TRP A 77 -8.10 1.82 10.97
N LYS A 78 -8.31 0.64 11.55
CA LYS A 78 -8.29 0.44 12.99
C LYS A 78 -6.91 -0.04 13.43
N PRO A 79 -6.25 0.63 14.38
CA PRO A 79 -4.95 0.19 14.88
C PRO A 79 -5.06 -1.16 15.59
N ILE A 80 -4.00 -1.95 15.51
CA ILE A 80 -3.87 -3.21 16.22
C ILE A 80 -2.40 -3.43 16.61
N ASP A 81 -2.18 -3.96 17.81
CA ASP A 81 -0.90 -4.54 18.18
C ASP A 81 -0.86 -5.96 17.59
N LEU A 82 -0.39 -6.06 16.34
CA LEU A 82 -0.41 -7.32 15.60
C LEU A 82 0.74 -8.21 16.08
N ASP A 83 0.41 -9.40 16.56
CA ASP A 83 1.37 -10.46 16.84
C ASP A 83 1.25 -11.60 15.81
N GLN A 84 2.17 -12.57 15.92
CA GLN A 84 2.22 -13.71 15.01
C GLN A 84 0.96 -14.58 15.09
N ASP A 85 0.43 -14.82 16.30
CA ASP A 85 -0.74 -15.68 16.51
C ASP A 85 -2.01 -15.08 15.89
N GLN A 86 -2.19 -13.76 16.04
CA GLN A 86 -3.29 -13.03 15.43
C GLN A 86 -3.17 -12.98 13.90
N LEU A 87 -1.95 -12.79 13.37
CA LEU A 87 -1.70 -12.82 11.93
C LEU A 87 -1.96 -14.22 11.35
N GLU A 88 -1.48 -15.27 12.00
CA GLU A 88 -1.74 -16.66 11.63
C GLU A 88 -3.25 -16.95 11.62
N THR A 89 -3.95 -16.56 12.68
CA THR A 89 -5.41 -16.73 12.80
C THR A 89 -6.14 -16.06 11.63
N TRP A 90 -5.75 -14.83 11.28
CA TRP A 90 -6.34 -14.13 10.15
C TRP A 90 -6.03 -14.84 8.84
N VAL A 91 -4.77 -15.12 8.52
CA VAL A 91 -4.40 -15.73 7.24
C VAL A 91 -5.09 -17.09 7.05
N ILE A 92 -5.12 -17.94 8.09
CA ILE A 92 -5.84 -19.22 8.04
C ILE A 92 -7.34 -19.01 7.82
N THR A 93 -7.96 -18.06 8.50
CA THR A 93 -9.40 -17.75 8.36
C THR A 93 -9.71 -17.27 6.94
N LEU A 94 -8.86 -16.41 6.38
CA LEU A 94 -8.99 -15.84 5.04
C LEU A 94 -8.82 -16.91 3.95
N ASP A 95 -7.88 -17.85 4.13
CA ASP A 95 -7.69 -18.96 3.19
C ASP A 95 -8.84 -19.98 3.26
N ARG A 96 -9.39 -20.26 4.45
CA ARG A 96 -10.54 -21.18 4.64
C ARG A 96 -11.86 -20.62 4.08
N ARG A 97 -12.06 -19.30 4.16
CA ARG A 97 -13.25 -18.58 3.67
C ARG A 97 -13.12 -18.14 2.21
N SER A 98 -12.28 -18.77 1.41
CA SER A 98 -12.36 -18.70 -0.06
C SER A 98 -13.06 -19.96 -0.59
N PRO A 99 -14.40 -20.08 -0.52
CA PRO A 99 -15.12 -21.27 -0.98
C PRO A 99 -15.30 -21.24 -2.51
N ASP A 100 -15.05 -20.09 -3.15
CA ASP A 100 -15.08 -19.90 -4.59
C ASP A 100 -13.76 -20.37 -5.22
N GLN A 101 -13.36 -21.62 -4.91
CA GLN A 101 -12.48 -22.41 -5.76
C GLN A 101 -13.23 -22.81 -7.05
N GLU A 102 -13.81 -21.84 -7.77
CA GLU A 102 -14.16 -22.11 -9.16
C GLU A 102 -12.86 -22.13 -9.95
N TYR A 103 -12.46 -23.37 -10.22
CA TYR A 103 -11.26 -23.94 -10.83
C TYR A 103 -10.71 -23.27 -12.11
N ASN A 104 -11.22 -22.10 -12.54
CA ASN A 104 -10.87 -21.53 -13.84
C ASN A 104 -10.90 -19.99 -13.92
N SER A 105 -10.49 -19.28 -12.86
CA SER A 105 -10.14 -17.86 -12.98
C SER A 105 -8.64 -17.69 -12.79
N ARG A 106 -7.97 -17.00 -13.73
CA ARG A 106 -6.54 -16.64 -13.65
C ARG A 106 -6.16 -15.82 -12.40
N TYR A 107 -7.15 -15.38 -11.63
CA TYR A 107 -6.99 -14.70 -10.34
C TYR A 107 -8.12 -15.13 -9.39
N PRO A 108 -8.01 -16.27 -8.67
CA PRO A 108 -8.85 -16.48 -7.50
C PRO A 108 -8.59 -15.30 -6.54
N ARG A 109 -9.65 -14.77 -5.91
CA ARG A 109 -9.63 -13.61 -4.99
C ARG A 109 -8.85 -13.90 -3.70
N ARG A 110 -7.58 -14.27 -3.85
CA ARG A 110 -6.64 -14.50 -2.77
C ARG A 110 -6.16 -13.15 -2.29
N TYR A 111 -5.91 -13.08 -0.99
CA TYR A 111 -5.20 -11.93 -0.44
C TYR A 111 -3.82 -11.86 -1.09
N GLN A 112 -3.49 -10.66 -1.57
CA GLN A 112 -2.22 -10.36 -2.21
C GLN A 112 -1.47 -9.31 -1.40
N GLY A 113 -0.16 -9.54 -1.29
CA GLY A 113 0.80 -8.60 -0.72
C GLY A 113 1.20 -7.52 -1.72
N SER A 114 1.32 -6.30 -1.25
CA SER A 114 1.82 -5.15 -2.00
C SER A 114 2.70 -4.28 -1.10
N TYR A 115 3.66 -3.58 -1.68
CA TYR A 115 4.27 -2.44 -1.01
C TYR A 115 3.31 -1.25 -1.02
N VAL A 116 3.30 -0.49 0.08
CA VAL A 116 2.75 0.87 0.12
C VAL A 116 3.87 1.82 -0.23
N THR A 117 3.64 2.70 -1.20
CA THR A 117 4.64 3.68 -1.65
C THR A 117 4.19 5.11 -1.42
N ASP A 118 5.14 5.99 -1.12
CA ASP A 118 4.94 7.44 -1.12
C ASP A 118 4.77 8.00 -2.55
N PRO A 119 4.54 9.32 -2.71
CA PRO A 119 4.42 9.96 -4.03
C PRO A 119 5.68 9.86 -4.90
N ASN A 120 6.83 9.63 -4.30
CA ASN A 120 8.11 9.47 -4.99
C ASN A 120 8.39 8.00 -5.37
N GLY A 121 7.51 7.07 -4.98
CA GLY A 121 7.68 5.62 -5.18
C GLY A 121 8.52 4.92 -4.10
N THR A 122 8.92 5.63 -3.05
CA THR A 122 9.62 5.07 -1.89
C THR A 122 8.69 4.15 -1.11
N VAL A 123 9.16 2.96 -0.73
CA VAL A 123 8.37 2.03 0.08
C VAL A 123 8.30 2.53 1.52
N VAL A 124 7.09 2.69 2.04
CA VAL A 124 6.82 3.14 3.42
C VAL A 124 6.02 2.11 4.24
N GLY A 125 5.70 0.97 3.66
CA GLY A 125 4.93 -0.07 4.33
C GLY A 125 4.51 -1.22 3.43
N THR A 126 3.61 -2.03 3.96
CA THR A 126 3.06 -3.23 3.32
C THR A 126 1.54 -3.27 3.42
N TRP A 127 0.95 -3.93 2.45
CA TRP A 127 -0.49 -4.10 2.30
C TRP A 127 -0.78 -5.56 1.99
N TYR A 128 -1.73 -6.17 2.67
CA TYR A 128 -2.19 -7.53 2.40
C TYR A 128 -3.71 -7.56 2.34
N SER A 129 -4.28 -7.80 1.16
CA SER A 129 -5.71 -7.56 0.94
C SER A 129 -6.28 -8.39 -0.20
N LYS A 130 -7.60 -8.66 -0.14
CA LYS A 130 -8.39 -9.13 -1.30
C LYS A 130 -8.82 -7.98 -2.24
N LEU A 131 -8.57 -6.74 -1.85
CA LEU A 131 -8.86 -5.52 -2.59
C LEU A 131 -7.58 -5.01 -3.26
N ASP A 132 -7.66 -4.65 -4.54
CA ASP A 132 -6.52 -4.34 -5.41
C ASP A 132 -6.33 -2.82 -5.67
N TRP A 133 -7.04 -1.98 -4.92
CA TRP A 133 -6.88 -0.54 -4.91
C TRP A 133 -6.79 0.03 -3.49
N GLY A 134 -5.67 0.70 -3.18
CA GLY A 134 -5.49 1.57 -2.02
C GLY A 134 -4.95 2.94 -2.44
N VAL A 135 -5.40 3.98 -1.76
CA VAL A 135 -4.95 5.38 -1.95
C VAL A 135 -4.49 5.92 -0.60
N PHE A 136 -3.33 6.58 -0.60
CA PHE A 136 -2.70 7.11 0.61
C PHE A 136 -2.35 8.57 0.37
N GLU A 137 -2.92 9.49 1.14
CA GLU A 137 -2.55 10.89 1.08
C GLU A 137 -1.45 11.20 2.09
N PHE A 138 -0.44 11.94 1.65
CA PHE A 138 0.66 12.44 2.45
C PHE A 138 0.38 13.91 2.77
N SER A 139 -0.50 14.15 3.74
CA SER A 139 -1.06 15.47 4.03
C SER A 139 -0.03 16.43 4.65
N GLU A 140 0.90 15.87 5.42
CA GLU A 140 1.96 16.57 6.15
C GLU A 140 3.24 15.70 6.14
N PRO A 141 4.42 16.26 6.49
CA PRO A 141 5.62 15.47 6.70
C PRO A 141 5.34 14.32 7.68
N ASN A 142 5.62 13.09 7.24
CA ASN A 142 5.41 11.87 8.01
C ASN A 142 3.96 11.60 8.43
N VAL A 143 2.94 12.16 7.78
CA VAL A 143 1.53 11.84 8.05
C VAL A 143 0.92 11.15 6.84
N ILE A 144 0.32 9.98 7.07
CA ILE A 144 -0.39 9.20 6.05
C ILE A 144 -1.88 9.15 6.40
N VAL A 145 -2.72 9.52 5.44
CA VAL A 145 -4.18 9.36 5.50
C VAL A 145 -4.57 8.25 4.52
N PRO A 146 -4.76 7.01 5.00
CA PRO A 146 -5.21 5.91 4.16
C PRO A 146 -6.73 6.00 3.94
N TYR A 147 -7.14 5.99 2.67
CA TYR A 147 -8.55 5.95 2.28
C TYR A 147 -9.12 4.52 2.34
N ALA A 148 -10.43 4.40 2.17
CA ALA A 148 -11.09 3.10 2.08
C ALA A 148 -10.52 2.28 0.91
N PRO A 149 -10.09 1.03 1.12
CA PRO A 149 -9.73 0.15 0.03
C PRO A 149 -10.93 -0.15 -0.86
N SER A 150 -10.68 -0.35 -2.14
CA SER A 150 -11.71 -0.76 -3.10
C SER A 150 -11.13 -1.70 -4.14
N LEU A 151 -12.00 -2.21 -5.01
CA LEU A 151 -11.53 -2.87 -6.22
C LEU A 151 -11.37 -1.84 -7.33
N LYS A 152 -10.35 -2.04 -8.16
CA LYS A 152 -10.18 -1.27 -9.39
C LYS A 152 -11.40 -1.44 -10.31
N PRO A 153 -11.77 -0.42 -11.09
CA PRO A 153 -12.82 -0.53 -12.08
C PRO A 153 -12.42 -1.59 -13.10
N GLY A 154 -13.34 -2.52 -13.38
CA GLY A 154 -13.06 -3.67 -14.25
C GLY A 154 -12.48 -4.89 -13.53
N SER A 155 -12.15 -4.81 -12.23
CA SER A 155 -11.90 -6.00 -11.42
C SER A 155 -13.22 -6.76 -11.24
N THR A 156 -13.25 -8.05 -11.61
CA THR A 156 -14.48 -8.86 -11.64
C THR A 156 -15.10 -9.02 -10.25
N GLN A 157 -16.02 -8.13 -9.90
CA GLN A 157 -17.11 -8.41 -8.97
C GLN A 157 -18.09 -9.27 -9.75
N ARG A 158 -18.06 -10.62 -9.60
CA ARG A 158 -19.31 -11.36 -9.74
C ARG A 158 -20.21 -10.87 -8.61
N ILE A 159 -20.94 -9.79 -8.92
CA ILE A 159 -22.03 -9.24 -8.12
C ILE A 159 -22.95 -10.43 -7.88
N PHE A 160 -23.18 -10.76 -6.61
CA PHE A 160 -24.29 -11.61 -6.22
C PHE A 160 -25.56 -10.88 -6.63
N ARG A 161 -25.97 -11.07 -7.89
CA ARG A 161 -27.33 -10.85 -8.31
C ARG A 161 -28.11 -12.03 -7.74
N VAL A 162 -28.61 -11.85 -6.52
CA VAL A 162 -29.75 -12.64 -6.05
C VAL A 162 -30.91 -12.07 -6.85
N ASP A 163 -31.15 -12.65 -8.02
CA ASP A 163 -32.44 -12.46 -8.68
C ASP A 163 -33.47 -13.22 -7.84
N ASP A 164 -34.53 -12.52 -7.46
CA ASP A 164 -35.72 -12.99 -6.74
C ASP A 164 -36.45 -14.13 -7.48
#